data_AF-A0A8J3G7D3-F1
#
_entry.id   AF-A0A8J3G7D3-F1
#
_cell.length_a   1.000
_cell.length_b   1.000
_cell.length_c   1.000
_cell.angle_alpha   90.00
_cell.angle_beta   90.00
_cell.angle_gamma   90.00
#
_symmetry.space_group_name_H-M   'P 1'
#
loop_
_entity.id
_entity.type
_entity.pdbx_description
1 polymer ?
#
loop_
_entity_poly.entity_id
_entity_poly.type
_entity_poly.pdbx_seq_one_letter_code
_entity_poly.pdbx_strand_id
1 'polypeptide(L)'
;MLTIKSMYNLRNVNPPIEFSKVTRIERAPDNHKNQNISILYFYGAQADGFDKIVRTWFYKSESDRETELRRLREQYSSLFLS
;
A
#
# COMPACT_ATOMS: atom_id res chain seq x y z
N MET A 1 -8.00 -8.97 -15.35
CA MET A 1 -8.03 -8.36 -14.00
C MET A 1 -6.66 -7.76 -13.72
N LEU A 2 -6.58 -6.48 -13.33
CA LEU A 2 -5.30 -5.81 -13.02
C LEU A 2 -4.95 -5.98 -11.53
N THR A 3 -3.72 -6.38 -11.25
CA THR A 3 -3.25 -6.70 -9.89
C THR A 3 -2.03 -5.86 -9.54
N ILE A 4 -2.04 -5.23 -8.37
CA ILE A 4 -0.93 -4.51 -7.79
C ILE A 4 -0.07 -5.52 -7.00
N LYS A 5 1.23 -5.58 -7.29
CA LYS A 5 2.20 -6.47 -6.62
C LYS A 5 3.40 -5.69 -6.15
N SER A 6 3.91 -5.99 -4.96
CA SER A 6 5.15 -5.39 -4.47
C SER A 6 6.35 -5.96 -5.22
N MET A 7 7.35 -5.15 -5.51
CA MET A 7 8.63 -5.62 -6.04
C MET A 7 9.63 -5.98 -4.92
N TYR A 8 9.25 -5.73 -3.67
CA TYR A 8 10.09 -5.96 -2.51
C TYR A 8 9.95 -7.39 -1.96
N ASN A 9 11.04 -8.15 -2.02
CA ASN A 9 11.08 -9.55 -1.60
C ASN A 9 11.50 -9.69 -0.12
N LEU A 10 10.51 -9.81 0.76
CA LEU A 10 10.67 -10.41 2.09
C LEU A 10 10.55 -11.95 1.99
N ARG A 11 11.05 -12.69 3.00
CA ARG A 11 10.77 -14.14 3.13
C ARG A 11 9.26 -14.43 3.05
N ASN A 12 8.43 -13.49 3.48
CA ASN A 12 6.99 -13.43 3.23
C ASN A 12 6.69 -12.24 2.30
N VAL A 13 6.49 -12.51 1.02
CA VAL A 13 6.20 -11.49 0.01
C VAL A 13 4.87 -10.80 0.34
N ASN A 14 4.83 -9.48 0.16
CA ASN A 14 3.59 -8.70 0.27
C ASN A 14 2.56 -9.25 -0.72
N PRO A 15 1.40 -9.75 -0.26
CA PRO A 15 0.47 -10.43 -1.14
C PRO A 15 -0.16 -9.43 -2.11
N PRO A 16 -0.44 -9.88 -3.35
CA PRO A 16 -1.08 -9.04 -4.35
C PRO A 16 -2.44 -8.50 -3.90
N ILE A 17 -2.84 -7.35 -4.45
CA ILE A 17 -4.18 -6.80 -4.33
C ILE A 17 -4.74 -6.41 -5.70
N GLU A 18 -6.03 -6.64 -5.91
CA GLU A 18 -6.72 -6.20 -7.13
C GLU A 18 -6.86 -4.68 -7.16
N PHE A 19 -6.43 -4.06 -8.25
CA PHE A 19 -6.46 -2.61 -8.41
C PHE A 19 -7.89 -2.05 -8.24
N SER A 20 -8.89 -2.73 -8.78
CA SER A 20 -10.30 -2.31 -8.71
C SER A 20 -10.89 -2.30 -7.30
N LYS A 21 -10.20 -2.91 -6.32
CA LYS A 21 -10.61 -2.90 -4.91
C LYS A 21 -9.95 -1.77 -4.11
N VAL A 22 -9.06 -1.00 -4.74
CA VAL A 22 -8.29 0.06 -4.08
C VAL A 22 -8.85 1.42 -4.51
N THR A 23 -9.24 2.23 -3.53
CA THR A 23 -9.67 3.62 -3.72
C THR A 23 -8.57 4.60 -3.34
N ARG A 24 -7.74 4.23 -2.35
CA ARG A 24 -6.69 5.10 -1.81
C ARG A 24 -5.54 4.29 -1.22
N ILE A 25 -4.34 4.85 -1.29
CA ILE A 25 -3.12 4.28 -0.70
C ILE A 25 -2.52 5.30 0.25
N GLU A 26 -2.24 4.90 1.49
CA GLU A 26 -1.65 5.78 2.49
C GLU A 26 -0.48 5.13 3.21
N ARG A 27 0.40 5.98 3.74
CA ARG A 27 1.43 5.58 4.70
C ARG A 27 0.74 5.30 6.03
N ALA A 28 1.15 4.25 6.72
CA ALA A 28 0.74 4.11 8.12
C ALA A 28 1.34 5.27 8.94
N PRO A 29 0.67 5.72 10.01
CA PRO A 29 1.22 6.69 10.94
C PRO A 29 2.56 6.22 11.51
N ASP A 30 3.46 7.17 11.76
CA ASP A 30 4.77 6.86 12.33
C ASP A 30 4.61 6.17 13.69
N ASN A 31 5.08 4.93 13.78
CA ASN A 31 5.12 4.22 15.04
C ASN A 31 6.46 4.51 15.71
N HIS A 32 6.49 5.51 16.59
CA HIS A 32 7.69 5.85 17.37
C HIS A 32 8.27 4.68 18.19
N LYS A 33 7.50 3.61 18.42
CA LYS A 33 7.94 2.42 19.15
C LYS A 33 8.55 1.33 18.26
N ASN A 34 8.42 1.43 16.93
CA ASN A 34 8.90 0.38 16.02
C ASN A 34 9.44 0.97 14.71
N GLN A 35 10.61 1.60 14.79
CA GLN A 35 11.26 2.30 13.68
C GLN A 35 11.71 1.36 12.53
N ASN A 36 11.75 0.04 12.78
CA ASN A 36 12.25 -0.96 11.83
C ASN A 36 11.17 -1.54 10.92
N ILE A 37 9.92 -1.05 11.01
CA ILE A 37 8.80 -1.52 10.20
C ILE A 37 8.11 -0.31 9.59
N SER A 38 8.14 -0.23 8.26
CA SER A 38 7.38 0.76 7.50
C SER A 38 6.21 0.07 6.80
N ILE A 39 5.09 0.76 6.68
CA ILE A 39 3.82 0.14 6.26
C ILE A 39 3.09 1.02 5.24
N LEU A 40 2.47 0.38 4.24
CA LEU A 40 1.43 0.98 3.38
C LEU A 40 0.08 0.33 3.65
N TYR A 41 -0.95 1.17 3.77
CA TYR A 41 -2.35 0.77 3.80
C TYR A 41 -2.99 1.00 2.44
N PHE A 42 -3.74 -0.01 2.00
CA PHE A 42 -4.59 0.04 0.83
C PHE A 42 -6.04 0.07 1.32
N TYR A 43 -6.73 1.15 1.01
CA TYR A 43 -8.15 1.31 1.33
C TYR A 43 -9.01 0.97 0.14
N GLY A 44 -10.21 0.47 0.42
CA GLY A 44 -11.24 0.22 -0.57
C GLY A 44 -12.61 0.58 -0.01
N ALA A 45 -13.47 1.09 -0.89
CA ALA A 45 -14.85 1.40 -0.55
C ALA A 45 -15.61 0.13 -0.13
N GLN A 46 -16.37 0.24 0.95
CA GLN A 46 -17.27 -0.80 1.43
C GLN A 46 -18.73 -0.41 1.18
N ALA A 47 -19.63 -1.40 1.30
CA ALA A 47 -21.07 -1.20 1.09
C ALA A 47 -21.70 -0.20 2.07
N ASP A 48 -21.05 0.04 3.22
CA ASP A 48 -21.45 1.03 4.21
C ASP A 48 -21.03 2.47 3.87
N GLY A 49 -20.39 2.68 2.71
CA GLY A 49 -19.94 3.99 2.24
C GLY A 49 -18.63 4.46 2.87
N PHE A 50 -17.99 3.65 3.73
CA PHE A 50 -16.72 3.98 4.36
C PHE A 50 -15.57 3.22 3.70
N ASP A 51 -14.43 3.90 3.56
CA ASP A 51 -13.18 3.26 3.19
C ASP A 51 -12.66 2.39 4.34
N LYS A 52 -12.33 1.13 4.05
CA LYS A 52 -11.65 0.24 5.00
C LYS A 52 -10.36 -0.29 4.41
N ILE A 53 -9.41 -0.62 5.29
CA ILE A 53 -8.16 -1.25 4.90
C ILE A 53 -8.49 -2.63 4.31
N VAL A 54 -8.25 -2.80 3.02
CA VAL A 54 -8.40 -4.05 2.28
C VAL A 54 -7.08 -4.82 2.20
N ARG A 55 -5.94 -4.12 2.33
CA ARG A 55 -4.62 -4.75 2.42
C ARG A 55 -3.59 -3.87 3.13
N THR A 56 -2.60 -4.54 3.71
CA THR A 56 -1.44 -3.93 4.35
C THR A 56 -0.17 -4.53 3.76
N TRP A 57 0.78 -3.68 3.37
CA TRP A 57 2.11 -4.10 2.95
C TRP A 57 3.16 -3.61 3.93
N PHE A 58 4.14 -4.46 4.20
CA PHE A 58 5.21 -4.22 5.16
C PHE A 58 6.55 -4.10 4.46
N TYR A 59 7.41 -3.26 5.02
CA TYR A 59 8.74 -2.94 4.50
C TYR A 59 9.74 -2.87 5.66
N LYS A 60 11.01 -3.18 5.37
CA LYS A 60 12.09 -3.13 6.39
C LYS A 60 12.53 -1.70 6.69
N SER A 61 12.26 -0.76 5.79
CA SER A 61 12.67 0.64 5.92
C SER A 61 11.67 1.57 5.27
N GLU A 62 11.70 2.84 5.67
CA GLU A 62 10.94 3.90 5.01
C GLU A 62 11.40 4.11 3.56
N SER A 63 12.70 4.01 3.29
CA SER A 63 13.24 4.14 1.93
C SER A 63 12.66 3.10 0.98
N ASP A 64 12.51 1.84 1.43
CA ASP A 64 11.88 0.78 0.65
C ASP A 64 10.40 1.09 0.37
N ARG A 65 9.67 1.59 1.38
CA ARG A 65 8.27 2.02 1.26
C ARG A 65 8.13 3.15 0.23
N GLU A 66 8.97 4.18 0.31
CA GLU A 66 8.90 5.34 -0.60
C GLU A 66 9.29 5.00 -2.03
N THR A 67 10.22 4.05 -2.21
CA THR A 67 10.58 3.53 -3.54
C THR A 67 9.39 2.83 -4.17
N GLU A 68 8.71 1.94 -3.43
CA GLU A 68 7.50 1.28 -3.92
C GLU A 68 6.36 2.28 -4.15
N LEU A 69 6.16 3.25 -3.25
CA LEU A 69 5.11 4.26 -3.39
C LEU A 69 5.30 5.12 -4.64
N ARG A 70 6.54 5.50 -4.98
CA ARG A 70 6.85 6.24 -6.21
C ARG A 70 6.50 5.42 -7.45
N ARG A 71 6.88 4.14 -7.48
CA ARG A 71 6.52 3.23 -8.56
C ARG A 71 5.00 3.09 -8.70
N LEU A 72 4.29 2.96 -7.57
CA LEU A 72 2.83 2.89 -7.57
C LEU A 72 2.21 4.17 -8.13
N ARG A 73 2.77 5.35 -7.84
CA ARG A 73 2.32 6.62 -8.42
C ARG A 73 2.53 6.69 -9.93
N GLU A 74 3.67 6.20 -10.42
CA GLU A 74 3.98 6.18 -11.85
C GLU A 74 3.08 5.20 -12.61
N GLN A 75 2.84 4.01 -12.05
CA GLN A 75 2.09 2.94 -12.72
C GLN A 75 0.56 3.06 -12.54
N TYR A 76 0.11 3.69 -11.45
CA TYR A 76 -1.28 3.73 -11.01
C TYR A 76 -1.68 5.15 -10.59
N SER A 77 -1.36 6.15 -11.42
CA SER A 77 -1.53 7.57 -11.12
C SER A 77 -2.94 7.97 -10.70
N SER A 78 -3.98 7.28 -11.20
CA SER A 78 -5.38 7.52 -10.86
C SER A 78 -5.73 7.28 -9.39
N LEU A 79 -4.91 6.55 -8.62
CA LEU A 79 -5.09 6.36 -7.17
C LEU A 79 -4.53 7.50 -6.31
N PHE A 80 -3.81 8.46 -6.93
CA PHE A 80 -3.11 9.53 -6.23
C PHE A 80 -3.56 10.93 -6.67
N LEU A 81 -4.48 11.01 -7.62
CA LEU A 81 -5.11 12.24 -8.09
C LEU A 81 -6.44 12.39 -7.34
N SER A 82 -6.39 12.90 -6.11
CA SER A 82 -7.55 13.37 -5.34
C SER A 82 -7.57 14.88 -5.31
#